data_AF-A0A8T7AER1-F1
#
_entry.id   AF-A0A8T7AER1-F1
#
_cell.length_a   1.000
_cell.length_b   1.000
_cell.length_c   1.000
_cell.angle_alpha   90.00
_cell.angle_beta   90.00
_cell.angle_gamma   90.00
#
_symmetry.space_group_name_H-M   'P 1'
#
loop_
_entity.id
_entity.type
_entity.pdbx_description
1 polymer ?
#
loop_
_entity_poly.entity_id
_entity_poly.type
_entity_poly.pdbx_seq_one_letter_code
_entity_poly.pdbx_strand_id
1 'polypeptide(L)' 'MALLIGHFLPLTDMHRDTLILFGVLPPAVVNFMLAEQYHNEPEKVASMVLIGNLMSLISIPLVLFLLLSAA' A
#
# COMPACT_ATOMS: atom_id res chain seq x y z
N MET A 1 6.93 -2.27 7.22
CA MET A 1 8.24 -2.31 6.52
C MET A 1 8.73 -0.92 6.13
N ALA A 2 7.92 -0.12 5.41
CA ALA A 2 8.30 1.22 4.94
C ALA A 2 8.89 2.14 6.03
N LEU A 3 8.27 2.21 7.22
CA LEU A 3 8.77 3.00 8.36
C LEU A 3 10.15 2.55 8.88
N LEU A 4 10.39 1.23 8.89
CA LEU A 4 11.68 0.67 9.30
C LEU A 4 12.76 1.01 8.28
N ILE A 5 12.50 0.77 7.00
CA ILE A 5 13.46 1.06 5.92
C ILE A 5 13.77 2.56 5.85
N GLY A 6 12.75 3.42 5.95
CA GLY A 6 12.93 4.86 5.95
C GLY A 6 13.64 5.41 7.20
N HIS A 7 13.85 4.62 8.25
CA HIS A 7 14.69 5.01 9.39
C HIS A 7 16.18 4.70 9.16
N PHE A 8 16.48 3.61 8.46
CA PHE A 8 17.87 3.19 8.20
C PHE A 8 18.47 3.77 6.92
N LEU A 9 17.65 4.20 5.95
CA LEU A 9 18.14 4.84 4.73
C LEU A 9 18.20 6.37 4.89
N PRO A 10 19.30 7.02 4.45
CA PRO A 10 19.38 8.47 4.36
C PRO A 10 18.54 8.96 3.17
N LEU A 11 17.23 9.15 3.41
CA LEU A 11 16.28 9.65 2.43
C LEU A 11 16.00 11.13 2.66
N THR A 12 15.73 11.88 1.59
CA THR A 12 15.12 13.21 1.69
C THR A 12 13.67 13.07 2.17
N ASP A 13 13.12 14.13 2.77
CA ASP A 13 11.76 14.12 3.32
C ASP A 13 10.73 13.69 2.27
N MET A 14 10.81 14.24 1.06
CA MET A 14 9.94 13.86 -0.07
C MET A 14 10.01 12.36 -0.43
N HIS A 15 11.20 11.75 -0.42
CA HIS A 15 11.34 10.32 -0.72
C HIS A 15 10.80 9.46 0.41
N ARG A 16 10.91 9.92 1.66
CA ARG A 16 10.34 9.25 2.84
C ARG A 16 8.82 9.26 2.80
N ASP A 17 8.22 10.39 2.47
CA ASP A 17 6.77 10.54 2.33
C ASP A 17 6.24 9.66 1.19
N THR A 18 6.96 9.63 0.06
CA THR A 18 6.64 8.74 -1.07
C THR A 18 6.72 7.28 -0.65
N LEU A 19 7.75 6.87 0.09
CA LEU A 19 7.90 5.49 0.59
C LEU A 19 6.73 5.09 1.50
N ILE A 20 6.28 6.00 2.38
CA ILE A 20 5.14 5.78 3.26
C ILE A 20 3.85 5.67 2.43
N LEU A 21 3.66 6.54 1.45
CA LEU A 21 2.49 6.51 0.56
C LEU A 21 2.41 5.20 -0.23
N PHE A 22 3.53 4.73 -0.80
CA PHE A 22 3.59 3.42 -1.45
C PHE A 22 3.27 2.27 -0.50
N GLY A 23 3.68 2.38 0.77
CA GLY A 23 3.41 1.38 1.79
C GLY A 23 1.93 1.24 2.18
N VAL A 24 1.11 2.26 1.92
CA VAL A 24 -0.33 2.22 2.22
C VAL A 24 -1.19 1.78 1.03
N LEU A 25 -0.60 1.64 -0.16
CA LEU A 25 -1.33 1.23 -1.36
C LEU A 25 -1.97 -0.16 -1.17
N PRO A 26 -3.21 -0.34 -1.66
CA PRO A 26 -3.90 -1.63 -1.55
C PRO A 26 -3.26 -2.70 -2.43
N PRO A 27 -3.59 -3.99 -2.22
CA PRO A 27 -3.16 -5.07 -3.10
C PRO A 27 -3.68 -4.85 -4.52
N ALA A 28 -2.84 -5.05 -5.52
CA ALA A 28 -3.19 -4.80 -6.92
C ALA A 28 -4.07 -5.92 -7.52
N VAL A 29 -5.00 -5.54 -8.39
CA VAL A 29 -5.84 -6.48 -9.17
C VAL A 29 -4.98 -7.45 -10.00
N VAL A 30 -3.78 -7.04 -10.42
CA VAL A 30 -2.85 -7.92 -11.16
C VAL A 30 -2.42 -9.14 -10.32
N ASN A 31 -2.33 -9.03 -8.99
CA ASN A 31 -2.02 -10.17 -8.13
C ASN A 31 -3.12 -11.23 -8.18
N PHE A 32 -4.39 -10.79 -8.27
CA PHE A 32 -5.52 -11.69 -8.51
C PHE A 32 -5.46 -12.32 -9.90
N MET A 33 -5.19 -11.54 -10.96
CA MET A 33 -5.08 -12.07 -12.33
C MET A 33 -4.00 -13.16 -12.43
N LEU A 34 -2.86 -12.95 -11.77
CA LEU A 34 -1.80 -13.95 -11.69
C LEU A 34 -2.26 -15.18 -10.87
N ALA A 35 -2.90 -14.98 -9.72
CA ALA A 35 -3.44 -16.08 -8.92
C ALA A 35 -4.46 -16.92 -9.70
N GLU A 36 -5.30 -16.28 -10.53
CA GLU A 36 -6.23 -16.95 -11.43
C GLU A 36 -5.48 -17.73 -12.53
N GLN A 37 -4.51 -17.09 -13.19
CA GLN A 37 -3.70 -17.73 -14.24
C GLN A 37 -2.95 -18.97 -13.72
N TYR A 38 -2.42 -18.91 -12.50
CA TYR A 38 -1.65 -19.99 -11.87
C TYR A 38 -2.50 -20.91 -10.97
N HIS A 39 -3.83 -20.77 -10.96
CA HIS A 39 -4.75 -21.58 -10.14
C HIS A 39 -4.40 -21.60 -8.64
N ASN A 40 -3.90 -20.48 -8.11
CA ASN A 40 -3.42 -20.35 -6.75
C ASN A 40 -4.37 -19.52 -5.88
N GLU A 41 -5.39 -20.20 -5.31
CA GLU A 41 -6.38 -19.61 -4.40
C GLU A 41 -6.95 -18.23 -4.84
N PRO A 42 -7.39 -18.08 -6.12
CA PRO A 42 -7.78 -16.78 -6.68
C PRO A 42 -8.90 -16.10 -5.89
N GLU A 43 -9.83 -16.86 -5.33
CA GLU A 43 -10.94 -16.35 -4.49
C GLU A 43 -10.43 -15.65 -3.22
N LYS A 44 -9.39 -16.19 -2.59
CA LYS A 44 -8.79 -15.56 -1.40
C LYS A 44 -8.05 -14.29 -1.78
N VAL A 45 -7.31 -14.30 -2.89
CA VAL A 45 -6.58 -13.12 -3.38
C VAL A 45 -7.55 -12.01 -3.80
N ALA A 46 -8.64 -12.34 -4.49
CA ALA A 46 -9.71 -11.40 -4.83
C ALA A 46 -10.32 -10.78 -3.57
N SER A 47 -10.57 -11.57 -2.53
CA SER A 47 -11.08 -11.10 -1.25
C SER A 47 -10.12 -10.12 -0.59
N MET A 48 -8.81 -10.41 -0.60
CA MET A 48 -7.79 -9.48 -0.09
C MET A 48 -7.74 -8.17 -0.87
N VAL A 49 -7.83 -8.20 -2.19
CA VAL A 49 -7.88 -7.00 -3.05
C VAL A 49 -9.11 -6.15 -2.73
N LEU A 50 -10.29 -6.78 -2.62
CA LEU A 50 -11.54 -6.08 -2.29
C LEU A 50 -11.46 -5.37 -0.95
N ILE A 51 -11.05 -6.09 0.11
CA ILE A 51 -10.91 -5.52 1.46
C ILE A 51 -9.86 -4.41 1.46
N GLY A 52 -8.72 -4.62 0.79
CA GLY A 52 -7.68 -3.60 0.69
C GLY A 52 -8.16 -2.33 0.00
N ASN A 53 -8.93 -2.46 -1.08
CA ASN A 53 -9.51 -1.31 -1.79
C ASN A 53 -10.53 -0.57 -0.92
N LEU A 54 -11.42 -1.28 -0.21
CA LEU A 54 -12.34 -0.66 0.74
C LEU A 54 -11.60 0.10 1.86
N MET A 55 -10.57 -0.51 2.44
CA MET A 55 -9.74 0.12 3.48
C MET A 55 -8.99 1.34 2.95
N SER A 56 -8.65 1.37 1.66
CA SER A 56 -7.96 2.48 1.01
C SER A 56 -8.72 3.80 1.08
N LEU A 57 -10.06 3.73 1.14
CA LEU A 57 -10.94 4.89 1.27
C LEU A 57 -10.70 5.68 2.56
N ILE A 58 -10.18 5.01 3.60
CA ILE A 58 -9.84 5.63 4.89
C ILE A 58 -8.32 5.78 5.03
N SER A 59 -7.55 4.75 4.67
CA SER A 59 -6.10 4.74 4.91
C SER A 59 -5.34 5.74 4.03
N ILE A 60 -5.71 5.89 2.75
CA ILE A 60 -5.01 6.82 1.85
C ILE A 60 -5.23 8.28 2.29
N PRO A 61 -6.48 8.77 2.50
CA PRO A 61 -6.69 10.13 2.96
C PRO A 61 -6.05 10.40 4.32
N LEU A 62 -6.09 9.44 5.23
CA LEU A 62 -5.47 9.57 6.56
C LEU A 62 -3.95 9.74 6.46
N VAL A 63 -3.28 8.90 5.68
CA VAL A 63 -1.83 9.00 5.48
C VAL A 63 -1.48 10.30 4.77
N LEU A 64 -2.20 10.67 3.70
CA LEU A 64 -1.96 11.94 3.02
C LEU A 64 -2.14 13.14 3.95
N PHE A 65 -3.17 13.13 4.80
CA PHE A 65 -3.38 14.18 5.81
C PHE A 65 -2.21 14.27 6.79
N LEU A 66 -1.71 13.14 7.30
CA LEU A 66 -0.57 13.12 8.22
C LEU A 66 0.72 13.62 7.56
N LEU A 67 0.97 13.23 6.31
CA LEU A 67 2.17 13.64 5.56
C LEU A 67 2.13 15.14 5.25
N LEU A 68 0.99 15.65 4.73
CA LEU A 68 0.85 17.08 4.43
C LEU A 68 0.79 17.96 5.68
N SER A 69 0.28 17.47 6.81
CA SER A 69 0.25 18.23 8.07
C SER A 69 1.60 18.29 8.78
N ALA A 70 2.53 17.39 8.43
CA ALA A 70 3.87 17.33 9.01
C ALA A 70 4.91 18.10 8.18
N ALA A 71 4.54 18.57 6.98
CA ALA A 71 5.33 19.41 6.09
C ALA A 71 5.11 20.91 6.39
#